data_AF-A0AAX7VL22-F1
#
_entry.id   AF-A0AAX7VL22-F1
#
_cell.length_a   1.000
_cell.length_b   1.000
_cell.length_c   1.000
_cell.angle_alpha   90.00
_cell.angle_beta   90.00
_cell.angle_gamma   90.00
#
_symmetry.space_group_name_H-M   'P 1'
#
loop_
_entity.id
_entity.type
_entity.pdbx_description
1 polymer ?
#
loop_
_entity_poly.entity_id
_entity_poly.type
_entity_poly.pdbx_seq_one_letter_code
_entity_poly.pdbx_strand_id
1 'polypeptide(L)'
;SPYHTSSALSLSTGSPQGCVLSPLLYSLYTHDCTPRHHSNIFVKFADDTTVVGLISKGDESTYRDEVEQLTSWCKANNLLLNTSKTKELIIDFRRKKAEIQPLFINGDCVERVASFRFLGVNIEENLSWSVNTSELLKKAQQRLYFLRILRRNNITQRLLVSFYRATIESVLTYCICIWYTSCTGAQRKALQGIINTAQKITGCPLPTLEVLHNAHCFKKAQNIIKDTSHPGHSLFELLPSGRRYRAIRARTNRLKHSCYPTAITHLNTTKKCPSRHSCVNLCTV
;
A
#
# COMPACT_ATOMS: atom_id res chain seq x y z
N SER A 1 27.18 45.74 -10.16
CA SER A 1 27.23 44.54 -11.01
C SER A 1 25.86 44.24 -11.57
N PRO A 2 25.71 44.08 -12.88
CA PRO A 2 24.47 43.56 -13.46
C PRO A 2 24.36 42.07 -13.12
N TYR A 3 23.16 41.62 -12.80
CA TYR A 3 22.87 40.21 -12.52
C TYR A 3 23.02 39.42 -13.82
N HIS A 4 24.03 38.54 -13.89
CA HIS A 4 24.13 37.55 -14.95
C HIS A 4 23.06 36.49 -14.75
N THR A 5 21.95 36.59 -15.48
CA THR A 5 21.03 35.46 -15.69
C THR A 5 21.41 34.75 -16.99
N SER A 6 21.41 33.42 -16.97
CA SER A 6 21.61 32.62 -18.18
C SER A 6 20.45 32.80 -19.15
N SER A 7 20.68 32.57 -20.44
CA SER A 7 19.61 32.56 -21.46
C SER A 7 18.55 31.49 -21.14
N ALA A 8 17.30 31.78 -21.49
CA ALA A 8 16.19 30.85 -21.28
C ALA A 8 16.39 29.59 -22.13
N LEU A 9 16.41 28.42 -21.48
CA LEU A 9 16.40 27.12 -22.13
C LEU A 9 14.96 26.74 -22.47
N SER A 10 14.64 26.62 -23.75
CA SER A 10 13.37 26.07 -24.20
C SER A 10 13.39 24.56 -24.05
N LEU A 11 12.58 24.04 -23.12
CA LEU A 11 12.34 22.60 -22.98
C LEU A 11 11.21 22.19 -23.92
N SER A 12 11.52 21.41 -24.96
CA SER A 12 10.55 20.92 -25.95
C SER A 12 9.85 19.62 -25.52
N THR A 13 10.28 19.00 -24.42
CA THR A 13 9.78 17.71 -23.94
C THR A 13 9.73 17.68 -22.42
N GLY A 14 8.65 17.12 -21.87
CA GLY A 14 8.41 17.01 -20.44
C GLY A 14 7.58 18.16 -19.88
N SER A 15 6.91 17.92 -18.75
CA SER A 15 6.18 18.95 -18.02
C SER A 15 7.05 19.49 -16.88
N PRO A 16 7.06 20.81 -16.61
CA PRO A 16 7.89 21.38 -15.55
C PRO A 16 7.64 20.72 -14.19
N GLN A 17 8.71 20.36 -13.49
CA GLN A 17 8.59 19.85 -12.12
C GLN A 17 8.03 20.95 -11.22
N GLY A 18 6.96 20.65 -10.48
CA GLY A 18 6.24 21.64 -9.66
C GLY A 18 5.08 22.34 -10.36
N CYS A 19 4.86 22.11 -11.66
CA CYS A 19 3.61 22.54 -12.31
C CYS A 19 2.43 21.67 -11.83
N VAL A 20 1.34 22.33 -11.43
CA VAL A 20 0.12 21.70 -10.89
C VAL A 20 -0.53 20.74 -11.88
N LEU A 21 -0.38 20.99 -13.19
CA LEU A 21 -0.96 20.15 -14.24
C LEU A 21 -0.09 18.94 -14.61
N SER A 22 1.21 18.94 -14.27
CA SER A 22 2.14 17.87 -14.67
C SER A 22 1.65 16.46 -14.29
N PRO A 23 1.14 16.20 -13.07
CA PRO A 23 0.69 14.85 -12.70
C PRO A 23 -0.55 14.40 -13.48
N LEU A 24 -1.48 15.32 -13.77
CA LEU A 24 -2.68 15.02 -14.54
C LEU A 24 -2.32 14.70 -16.00
N LEU A 25 -1.48 15.55 -16.61
CA LEU A 25 -1.03 15.33 -17.99
C LEU A 25 -0.27 14.02 -18.12
N TYR A 26 0.58 13.67 -17.16
CA TYR A 26 1.27 12.37 -17.15
C TYR A 26 0.29 11.19 -17.01
N SER A 27 -0.74 11.34 -16.19
CA SER A 27 -1.78 10.30 -16.02
C SER A 27 -2.58 10.09 -17.31
N LEU A 28 -2.88 11.16 -18.04
CA LEU A 28 -3.53 11.09 -19.36
C LEU A 28 -2.60 10.50 -20.41
N TYR A 29 -1.32 10.92 -20.41
CA TYR A 29 -0.30 10.45 -21.33
C TYR A 29 -0.08 8.94 -21.27
N THR A 30 -0.16 8.36 -20.07
CA THR A 30 0.03 6.93 -19.85
C THR A 30 -1.28 6.15 -19.75
N HIS A 31 -2.43 6.77 -20.01
CA HIS A 31 -3.74 6.19 -19.73
C HIS A 31 -3.99 4.89 -20.52
N ASP A 32 -3.66 4.89 -21.81
CA ASP A 32 -3.79 3.77 -22.76
C ASP A 32 -2.75 2.65 -22.57
N CYS A 33 -1.75 2.86 -21.70
CA CYS A 33 -0.88 1.78 -21.23
C CYS A 33 -1.68 0.83 -20.32
N THR A 34 -2.33 -0.16 -20.93
CA THR A 34 -3.20 -1.14 -20.29
C THR A 34 -2.76 -2.57 -20.61
N PRO A 35 -3.01 -3.54 -19.71
CA PRO A 35 -2.67 -4.94 -19.99
C PRO A 35 -3.51 -5.49 -21.15
N ARG A 36 -2.91 -6.39 -21.94
CA ARG A 36 -3.58 -7.12 -23.02
C ARG A 36 -4.31 -8.36 -22.49
N HIS A 37 -3.74 -9.02 -21.50
CA HIS A 37 -4.27 -10.24 -20.90
C HIS A 37 -5.08 -9.90 -19.65
N HIS A 38 -6.33 -10.37 -19.60
CA HIS A 38 -7.22 -10.17 -18.45
C HIS A 38 -6.70 -10.83 -17.15
N SER A 39 -5.73 -11.75 -17.26
CA SER A 39 -5.08 -12.40 -16.11
C SER A 39 -4.04 -11.51 -15.45
N ASN A 40 -3.65 -10.40 -16.10
CA ASN A 40 -2.56 -9.55 -15.69
C ASN A 40 -3.10 -8.16 -15.32
N ILE A 41 -2.39 -7.48 -14.42
CA ILE A 41 -2.81 -6.20 -13.85
C ILE A 41 -1.66 -5.22 -13.97
N PHE A 42 -1.95 -4.03 -14.49
CA PHE A 42 -1.03 -2.91 -14.44
C PHE A 42 -1.43 -1.98 -13.30
N VAL A 43 -0.51 -1.73 -12.38
CA VAL A 43 -0.67 -0.75 -11.31
C VAL A 43 0.28 0.41 -11.62
N LYS A 44 -0.29 1.58 -11.93
CA LYS A 44 0.44 2.79 -12.29
C LYS A 44 0.37 3.80 -11.15
N PHE A 45 1.50 4.36 -10.74
CA PHE A 45 1.58 5.44 -9.76
C PHE A 45 2.69 6.41 -10.17
N ALA A 46 2.31 7.58 -10.70
CA ALA A 46 3.26 8.45 -11.40
C ALA A 46 4.08 7.62 -12.41
N ASP A 47 5.40 7.77 -12.44
CA ASP A 47 6.31 7.03 -13.32
C ASP A 47 6.51 5.56 -12.94
N ASP A 48 6.14 5.15 -11.72
CA ASP A 48 6.22 3.75 -11.31
C ASP A 48 5.07 2.94 -11.93
N THR A 49 5.41 2.00 -12.81
CA THR A 49 4.47 1.01 -13.36
C THR A 49 4.83 -0.39 -12.88
N THR A 50 3.87 -1.10 -12.31
CA THR A 50 4.02 -2.49 -11.86
C THR A 50 3.14 -3.41 -12.68
N VAL A 51 3.77 -4.40 -13.30
CA VAL A 51 3.09 -5.49 -14.02
C VAL A 51 2.95 -6.67 -13.07
N VAL A 52 1.72 -7.11 -12.83
CA VAL A 52 1.41 -8.29 -12.03
C VAL A 52 0.82 -9.34 -12.95
N GLY A 53 1.51 -10.48 -13.09
CA GLY A 53 1.05 -11.62 -13.89
C GLY A 53 0.85 -12.87 -13.05
N LEU A 54 -0.13 -13.70 -13.43
CA LEU A 54 -0.35 -15.01 -12.80
C LEU A 54 0.42 -16.10 -13.56
N ILE A 55 1.42 -16.68 -12.91
CA ILE A 55 2.11 -17.87 -13.42
C ILE A 55 1.34 -19.11 -12.98
N SER A 56 0.84 -19.90 -13.94
CA SER A 56 0.04 -21.10 -13.67
C SER A 56 0.66 -22.31 -14.33
N LYS A 57 0.77 -23.42 -13.59
CA LYS A 57 1.39 -24.67 -14.10
C LYS A 57 2.82 -24.51 -14.68
N GLY A 58 3.52 -23.43 -14.29
CA GLY A 58 4.86 -23.12 -14.82
C GLY A 58 4.85 -22.31 -16.11
N ASP A 59 3.66 -21.98 -16.64
CA ASP A 59 3.50 -21.10 -17.79
C ASP A 59 3.52 -19.63 -17.34
N GLU A 60 4.53 -18.91 -17.83
CA GLU A 60 4.72 -17.46 -17.63
C GLU A 60 4.52 -16.66 -18.91
N SER A 61 4.06 -17.27 -20.01
CA SER A 61 3.95 -16.65 -21.33
C SER A 61 3.17 -15.34 -21.33
N THR A 62 2.00 -15.32 -20.69
CA THR A 62 1.17 -14.11 -20.59
C THR A 62 1.88 -12.99 -19.85
N TYR A 63 2.61 -13.29 -18.77
CA TYR A 63 3.41 -12.30 -18.03
C TYR A 63 4.56 -11.76 -18.88
N ARG A 64 5.27 -12.62 -19.60
CA ARG A 64 6.38 -12.23 -20.48
C ARG A 64 5.92 -11.36 -21.64
N ASP A 65 4.80 -11.72 -22.26
CA ASP A 65 4.18 -10.95 -23.35
C ASP A 65 3.79 -9.54 -22.87
N GLU A 66 3.24 -9.39 -21.66
CA GLU A 66 2.96 -8.06 -21.09
C GLU A 66 4.23 -7.22 -20.89
N VAL A 67 5.33 -7.81 -20.44
CA VAL A 67 6.59 -7.07 -20.24
C VAL A 67 7.17 -6.61 -21.58
N GLU A 68 7.12 -7.46 -22.61
CA GLU A 68 7.57 -7.12 -23.96
C GLU A 68 6.68 -6.04 -24.60
N GLN A 69 5.36 -6.15 -24.41
CA GLN A 69 4.41 -5.15 -24.88
C GLN A 69 4.60 -3.81 -24.17
N LEU A 70 4.77 -3.80 -22.84
CA LEU A 70 5.08 -2.59 -22.09
C LEU A 70 6.38 -1.95 -22.60
N THR A 71 7.40 -2.76 -22.86
CA THR A 71 8.68 -2.28 -23.41
C THR A 71 8.50 -1.63 -24.77
N SER A 72 7.69 -2.24 -25.65
CA SER A 72 7.38 -1.71 -26.97
C SER A 72 6.52 -0.44 -26.90
N TRP A 73 5.52 -0.41 -26.03
CA TRP A 73 4.67 0.76 -25.80
C TRP A 73 5.47 1.94 -25.26
N CYS A 74 6.38 1.71 -24.30
CA CYS A 74 7.27 2.75 -23.80
C CYS A 74 8.13 3.33 -24.93
N LYS A 75 8.73 2.49 -25.78
CA LYS A 75 9.51 2.96 -26.95
C LYS A 75 8.67 3.78 -27.92
N ALA A 76 7.46 3.31 -28.27
CA ALA A 76 6.54 4.02 -29.16
C ALA A 76 6.10 5.38 -28.59
N ASN A 77 6.02 5.48 -27.26
CA ASN A 77 5.68 6.69 -26.53
C ASN A 77 6.93 7.42 -25.98
N ASN A 78 8.11 7.27 -26.59
CA ASN A 78 9.32 8.02 -26.20
C ASN A 78 9.64 7.97 -24.68
N LEU A 79 9.29 6.88 -24.01
CA LEU A 79 9.57 6.61 -22.60
C LEU A 79 10.72 5.61 -22.51
N LEU A 80 11.68 5.90 -21.65
CA LEU A 80 12.82 5.03 -21.39
C LEU A 80 12.57 4.21 -20.13
N LEU A 81 12.48 2.89 -20.28
CA LEU A 81 12.46 1.97 -19.14
C LEU A 81 13.85 1.89 -18.53
N ASN A 82 13.92 2.04 -17.20
CA ASN A 82 15.16 1.91 -16.46
C ASN A 82 15.27 0.50 -15.87
N THR A 83 15.82 -0.44 -16.64
CA THR A 83 15.97 -1.84 -16.21
C THR A 83 16.76 -1.98 -14.90
N SER A 84 17.74 -1.11 -14.63
CA SER A 84 18.51 -1.14 -13.38
C SER A 84 17.68 -0.82 -12.14
N LYS A 85 16.61 -0.02 -12.28
CA LYS A 85 15.65 0.28 -11.21
C LYS A 85 14.50 -0.72 -11.16
N THR A 86 14.16 -1.35 -12.28
CA THR A 86 13.14 -2.41 -12.34
C THR A 86 13.60 -3.64 -11.55
N LYS A 87 12.70 -4.19 -10.74
CA LYS A 87 12.92 -5.40 -9.95
C LYS A 87 11.82 -6.40 -10.22
N GLU A 88 12.17 -7.68 -10.21
CA GLU A 88 11.21 -8.79 -10.29
C GLU A 88 11.04 -9.40 -8.90
N LEU A 89 9.80 -9.45 -8.40
CA LEU A 89 9.45 -10.13 -7.16
C LEU A 89 8.52 -11.29 -7.48
N ILE A 90 8.97 -12.52 -7.18
CA ILE A 90 8.19 -13.74 -7.42
C ILE A 90 7.59 -14.23 -6.11
N ILE A 91 6.27 -14.39 -6.08
CA ILE A 91 5.54 -14.89 -4.92
C ILE A 91 5.00 -16.29 -5.25
N ASP A 92 5.68 -17.34 -4.79
CA ASP A 92 5.30 -18.74 -5.05
C ASP A 92 5.19 -19.57 -3.75
N PHE A 93 3.97 -20.01 -3.45
CA PHE A 93 3.63 -20.84 -2.29
C PHE A 93 3.40 -22.31 -2.62
N ARG A 94 3.69 -22.76 -3.84
CA ARG A 94 3.59 -24.17 -4.22
C ARG A 94 4.65 -24.98 -3.49
N ARG A 95 4.31 -26.22 -3.10
CA ARG A 95 5.28 -27.16 -2.50
C ARG A 95 6.38 -27.55 -3.49
N LYS A 96 5.99 -27.79 -4.74
CA LYS A 96 6.90 -27.99 -5.87
C LYS A 96 6.94 -26.69 -6.66
N LYS A 97 8.01 -25.92 -6.48
CA LYS A 97 8.23 -24.68 -7.22
C LYS A 97 8.64 -25.02 -8.65
N ALA A 98 8.09 -24.28 -9.61
CA ALA A 98 8.62 -24.32 -10.97
C ALA A 98 9.87 -23.44 -11.02
N GLU A 99 10.84 -23.83 -11.83
CA GLU A 99 11.94 -22.94 -12.18
C GLU A 99 11.40 -21.84 -13.10
N ILE A 100 11.63 -20.58 -12.73
CA ILE A 100 11.18 -19.42 -13.49
C ILE A 100 12.44 -18.79 -14.09
N GLN A 101 12.45 -18.67 -15.41
CA GLN A 101 13.61 -18.19 -16.15
C GLN A 101 13.95 -16.75 -15.76
N PRO A 102 15.18 -16.26 -15.91
CA PRO A 102 15.49 -14.85 -15.71
C PRO A 102 14.69 -13.95 -16.67
N LEU A 103 14.27 -12.79 -16.19
CA LEU A 103 13.56 -11.79 -17.00
C LEU A 103 14.57 -10.85 -17.66
N PHE A 104 14.39 -10.59 -18.95
CA PHE A 104 15.24 -9.66 -19.70
C PHE A 104 14.39 -8.54 -20.29
N ILE A 105 14.87 -7.29 -20.17
CA ILE A 105 14.26 -6.12 -20.80
C ILE A 105 15.36 -5.44 -21.63
N ASN A 106 15.15 -5.34 -22.95
CA ASN A 106 16.13 -4.78 -23.89
C ASN A 106 17.53 -5.44 -23.81
N GLY A 107 17.59 -6.73 -23.50
CA GLY A 107 18.84 -7.48 -23.35
C GLY A 107 19.47 -7.43 -21.95
N ASP A 108 18.99 -6.55 -21.07
CA ASP A 108 19.45 -6.46 -19.69
C ASP A 108 18.65 -7.39 -18.77
N CYS A 109 19.34 -8.14 -17.92
CA CYS A 109 18.71 -9.00 -16.92
C CYS A 109 18.09 -8.15 -15.79
N VAL A 110 16.80 -8.34 -15.54
CA VAL A 110 16.08 -7.71 -14.43
C VAL A 110 16.49 -8.39 -13.13
N GLU A 111 16.89 -7.60 -12.14
CA GLU A 111 17.24 -8.14 -10.83
C GLU A 111 16.01 -8.75 -10.14
N ARG A 112 16.10 -10.04 -9.84
CA ARG A 112 15.13 -10.74 -9.00
C ARG A 112 15.45 -10.51 -7.53
N VAL A 113 14.46 -10.04 -6.77
CA VAL A 113 14.61 -9.69 -5.36
C VAL A 113 13.67 -10.51 -4.48
N ALA A 114 14.09 -10.79 -3.24
CA ALA A 114 13.25 -11.45 -2.24
C ALA A 114 12.33 -10.48 -1.48
N SER A 115 12.61 -9.17 -1.56
CA SER A 115 11.81 -8.10 -0.95
C SER A 115 11.88 -6.84 -1.80
N PHE A 116 10.76 -6.16 -1.96
CA PHE A 116 10.67 -4.91 -2.71
C PHE A 116 9.83 -3.86 -1.97
N ARG A 117 10.28 -2.60 -2.01
CA ARG A 117 9.56 -1.48 -1.38
C ARG A 117 8.56 -0.89 -2.37
N PHE A 118 7.33 -1.38 -2.34
CA PHE A 118 6.24 -0.91 -3.18
C PHE A 118 5.43 0.18 -2.49
N LEU A 119 5.42 1.39 -3.07
CA LEU A 119 4.67 2.56 -2.55
C LEU A 119 4.84 2.77 -1.03
N GLY A 120 6.06 2.59 -0.53
CA GLY A 120 6.40 2.79 0.88
C GLY A 120 6.21 1.58 1.80
N VAL A 121 5.69 0.45 1.31
CA VAL A 121 5.54 -0.82 2.05
C VAL A 121 6.52 -1.85 1.51
N ASN A 122 7.24 -2.55 2.40
CA ASN A 122 8.08 -3.67 1.97
C ASN A 122 7.25 -4.95 1.83
N ILE A 123 7.28 -5.55 0.64
CA ILE A 123 6.62 -6.81 0.31
C ILE A 123 7.70 -7.86 0.10
N GLU A 124 7.63 -8.95 0.87
CA GLU A 124 8.55 -10.08 0.77
C GLU A 124 7.94 -11.20 -0.09
N GLU A 125 8.77 -12.00 -0.76
CA GLU A 125 8.36 -13.10 -1.65
C GLU A 125 7.50 -14.17 -0.95
N ASN A 126 7.67 -14.31 0.36
CA ASN A 126 6.93 -15.23 1.22
C ASN A 126 5.74 -14.56 1.91
N LEU A 127 5.47 -13.28 1.60
CA LEU A 127 4.50 -12.41 2.27
C LEU A 127 4.65 -12.37 3.80
N SER A 128 5.88 -12.54 4.29
CA SER A 128 6.26 -12.11 5.64
C SER A 128 6.31 -10.58 5.69
N TRP A 129 6.20 -10.04 6.90
CA TRP A 129 6.22 -8.61 7.16
C TRP A 129 7.39 -8.22 8.05
N SER A 130 8.44 -9.02 8.08
CA SER A 130 9.59 -8.85 8.95
C SER A 130 10.40 -7.62 8.57
N VAL A 131 10.65 -7.43 7.27
CA VAL A 131 11.36 -6.25 6.75
C VAL A 131 10.53 -4.99 6.98
N ASN A 132 9.24 -5.03 6.63
CA ASN A 132 8.31 -3.91 6.82
C ASN A 132 8.22 -3.49 8.29
N THR A 133 7.94 -4.43 9.19
CA THR A 133 7.78 -4.11 10.62
C THR A 133 9.09 -3.66 11.27
N SER A 134 10.23 -4.21 10.88
CA SER A 134 11.54 -3.78 11.37
C SER A 134 11.85 -2.33 10.98
N GLU A 135 11.55 -1.93 9.73
CA GLU A 135 11.70 -0.55 9.30
C GLU A 135 10.74 0.41 10.04
N LEU A 136 9.48 0.01 10.19
CA LEU A 136 8.49 0.80 10.93
C LEU A 136 8.92 1.02 12.38
N LEU A 137 9.43 -0.03 13.04
CA LEU A 137 9.97 0.06 14.40
C LEU A 137 11.14 1.05 14.46
N LYS A 138 12.13 0.95 13.56
CA LYS A 138 13.27 1.88 13.51
C LYS A 138 12.82 3.33 13.34
N LYS A 139 11.95 3.60 12.36
CA LYS A 139 11.39 4.94 12.08
C LYS A 139 10.62 5.48 13.29
N ALA A 140 9.78 4.65 13.92
CA ALA A 140 8.97 5.08 15.05
C ALA A 140 9.81 5.30 16.33
N GLN A 141 10.85 4.49 16.56
CA GLN A 141 11.81 4.68 17.66
C GLN A 141 12.57 6.01 17.53
N GLN A 142 13.02 6.36 16.32
CA GLN A 142 13.64 7.66 16.06
C GLN A 142 12.66 8.82 16.38
N ARG A 143 11.38 8.67 16.02
CA ARG A 143 10.36 9.69 16.30
C ARG A 143 9.97 9.78 17.78
N LEU A 144 10.05 8.67 18.53
CA LEU A 144 9.88 8.66 19.99
C LEU A 144 10.94 9.51 20.70
N TYR A 145 12.17 9.56 20.18
CA TYR A 145 13.22 10.42 20.74
C TYR A 145 12.79 11.89 20.71
N PHE A 146 12.29 12.39 19.58
CA PHE A 146 11.77 13.75 19.47
C PHE A 146 10.57 13.99 20.39
N LEU A 147 9.66 13.01 20.51
CA LEU A 147 8.54 13.12 21.45
C LEU A 147 9.01 13.28 22.91
N ARG A 148 10.09 12.58 23.31
CA ARG A 148 10.71 12.75 24.64
C ARG A 148 11.33 14.13 24.82
N ILE A 149 11.99 14.67 23.80
CA ILE A 149 12.54 16.04 23.82
C ILE A 149 11.41 17.04 24.03
N LEU A 150 10.32 16.93 23.28
CA LEU A 150 9.18 17.84 23.41
C LEU A 150 8.59 17.77 24.83
N ARG A 151 8.46 16.57 25.40
CA ARG A 151 8.01 16.41 26.79
C ARG A 151 8.95 17.07 27.79
N ARG A 152 10.27 16.94 27.62
CA ARG A 152 11.28 17.59 28.47
C ARG A 152 11.23 19.12 28.39
N ASN A 153 10.82 19.66 27.25
CA ASN A 153 10.62 21.10 27.05
C ASN A 153 9.22 21.59 27.47
N ASN A 154 8.52 20.83 28.33
CA ASN A 154 7.21 21.21 28.89
C ASN A 154 6.12 21.52 27.85
N ILE A 155 6.20 20.93 26.67
CA ILE A 155 5.15 21.04 25.66
C ILE A 155 3.85 20.43 26.20
N THR A 156 2.73 21.11 25.94
CA THR A 156 1.41 20.69 26.45
C THR A 156 1.04 19.28 25.97
N GLN A 157 0.30 18.54 26.79
CA GLN A 157 -0.13 17.17 26.45
C GLN A 157 -0.87 17.12 25.10
N ARG A 158 -1.74 18.10 24.83
CA ARG A 158 -2.46 18.20 23.54
C ARG A 158 -1.51 18.27 22.34
N LEU A 159 -0.45 19.07 22.43
CA LEU A 159 0.54 19.19 21.36
C LEU A 159 1.41 17.94 21.24
N LEU A 160 1.74 17.28 22.36
CA LEU A 160 2.44 16.00 22.33
C LEU A 160 1.63 14.90 21.64
N VAL A 161 0.32 14.83 21.92
CA VAL A 161 -0.60 13.89 21.25
C VAL A 161 -0.72 14.24 19.77
N SER A 162 -0.80 15.52 19.42
CA SER A 162 -0.85 15.97 18.02
C SER A 162 0.42 15.57 17.27
N PHE A 163 1.60 15.76 17.89
CA PHE A 163 2.88 15.32 17.34
C PHE A 163 2.93 13.79 17.19
N TYR A 164 2.50 13.04 18.19
CA TYR A 164 2.41 11.58 18.13
C TYR A 164 1.53 11.13 16.96
N ARG A 165 0.31 11.67 16.83
CA ARG A 165 -0.61 11.35 15.74
C ARG A 165 0.00 11.64 14.37
N ALA A 166 0.57 12.83 14.22
CA ALA A 166 1.12 13.30 12.94
C ALA A 166 2.40 12.56 12.52
N THR A 167 3.22 12.12 13.48
CA THR A 167 4.57 11.59 13.17
C THR A 167 4.73 10.11 13.49
N ILE A 168 4.17 9.58 14.57
CA ILE A 168 4.38 8.19 14.96
C ILE A 168 3.21 7.34 14.47
N GLU A 169 1.98 7.72 14.83
CA GLU A 169 0.77 7.00 14.44
C GLU A 169 0.60 6.95 12.92
N SER A 170 0.81 8.08 12.22
CA SER A 170 0.73 8.14 10.75
C SER A 170 1.63 7.12 10.05
N VAL A 171 2.85 6.90 10.56
CA VAL A 171 3.77 5.88 10.01
C VAL A 171 3.32 4.47 10.37
N LEU A 172 2.92 4.23 11.62
CA LEU A 172 2.46 2.91 12.07
C LEU A 172 1.16 2.48 11.40
N THR A 173 0.31 3.43 10.98
CA THR A 173 -0.98 3.18 10.37
C THR A 173 -0.95 3.19 8.83
N TYR A 174 0.19 3.58 8.24
CA TYR A 174 0.34 3.57 6.78
C TYR A 174 0.16 2.17 6.21
N CYS A 175 -0.84 2.01 5.34
CA CYS A 175 -1.23 0.72 4.75
C CYS A 175 -1.47 -0.40 5.77
N ILE A 176 -1.84 -0.08 7.02
CA ILE A 176 -1.95 -1.05 8.13
C ILE A 176 -2.91 -2.21 7.83
N CYS A 177 -3.94 -1.98 7.02
CA CYS A 177 -4.90 -3.00 6.57
C CYS A 177 -4.23 -4.16 5.80
N ILE A 178 -3.08 -3.91 5.17
CA ILE A 178 -2.43 -4.90 4.31
C ILE A 178 -1.62 -5.89 5.14
N TRP A 179 -0.86 -5.40 6.12
CA TRP A 179 0.20 -6.18 6.76
C TRP A 179 -0.11 -6.62 8.19
N TYR A 180 -0.88 -5.85 8.96
CA TYR A 180 -0.99 -6.04 10.42
C TYR A 180 -1.56 -7.40 10.84
N THR A 181 -2.63 -7.86 10.17
CA THR A 181 -3.28 -9.13 10.52
C THR A 181 -2.36 -10.32 10.25
N SER A 182 -1.47 -10.20 9.26
CA SER A 182 -0.50 -11.23 8.88
C SER A 182 0.81 -11.17 9.65
N CYS A 183 1.01 -10.16 10.52
CA CYS A 183 2.16 -10.11 11.42
C CYS A 183 2.14 -11.25 12.46
N THR A 184 3.31 -11.61 12.97
CA THR A 184 3.43 -12.52 14.12
C THR A 184 2.99 -11.84 15.41
N GLY A 185 2.70 -12.62 16.45
CA GLY A 185 2.40 -12.09 17.79
C GLY A 185 3.55 -11.24 18.35
N ALA A 186 4.80 -11.65 18.10
CA ALA A 186 5.99 -10.91 18.50
C ALA A 186 6.10 -9.54 17.80
N GLN A 187 5.86 -9.51 16.48
CA GLN A 187 5.85 -8.27 15.71
C GLN A 187 4.76 -7.31 16.19
N ARG A 188 3.54 -7.80 16.40
CA ARG A 188 2.43 -6.99 16.94
C ARG A 188 2.76 -6.44 18.33
N LYS A 189 3.34 -7.26 19.21
CA LYS A 189 3.75 -6.85 20.57
C LYS A 189 4.84 -5.77 20.51
N ALA A 190 5.83 -5.91 19.63
CA ALA A 190 6.89 -4.92 19.45
C ALA A 190 6.33 -3.56 18.98
N LEU A 191 5.45 -3.56 17.97
CA LEU A 191 4.82 -2.34 17.46
C LEU A 191 3.90 -1.69 18.51
N GLN A 192 3.13 -2.49 19.25
CA GLN A 192 2.32 -1.99 20.38
C GLN A 192 3.20 -1.37 21.47
N GLY A 193 4.42 -1.88 21.68
CA GLY A 193 5.40 -1.30 22.60
C GLY A 193 5.75 0.15 22.29
N ILE A 194 5.76 0.55 21.01
CA ILE A 194 5.96 1.95 20.60
C ILE A 194 4.82 2.82 21.10
N ILE A 195 3.57 2.39 20.89
CA ILE A 195 2.38 3.12 21.36
C ILE A 195 2.37 3.21 22.88
N ASN A 196 2.67 2.11 23.57
CA ASN A 196 2.74 2.09 25.04
C ASN A 196 3.81 3.07 25.57
N THR A 197 4.93 3.19 24.86
CA THR A 197 5.98 4.17 25.21
C THR A 197 5.51 5.60 24.96
N ALA A 198 4.88 5.86 23.82
CA ALA A 198 4.30 7.18 23.51
C ALA A 198 3.21 7.59 24.51
N GLN A 199 2.36 6.65 24.94
CA GLN A 199 1.33 6.85 25.95
C GLN A 199 1.94 7.29 27.29
N LYS A 200 3.04 6.66 27.71
CA LYS A 200 3.78 7.07 28.92
C LYS A 200 4.36 8.49 28.80
N ILE A 201 4.90 8.84 27.63
CA ILE A 201 5.51 10.17 27.40
C ILE A 201 4.46 11.28 27.33
N THR A 202 3.34 11.03 26.64
CA THR A 202 2.23 11.98 26.50
C THR A 202 1.42 12.11 27.79
N GLY A 203 1.35 11.05 28.60
CA GLY A 203 0.61 11.03 29.87
C GLY A 203 -0.90 10.89 29.69
N CYS A 204 -1.38 10.37 28.55
CA CYS A 204 -2.79 10.11 28.31
C CYS A 204 -2.98 8.78 27.55
N PRO A 205 -4.13 8.10 27.71
CA PRO A 205 -4.44 6.89 26.95
C PRO A 205 -4.36 7.13 25.43
N LEU A 206 -3.70 6.23 24.73
CA LEU A 206 -3.65 6.20 23.26
C LEU A 206 -4.35 4.94 22.75
N PRO A 207 -5.03 4.99 21.59
CA PRO A 207 -5.62 3.79 20.99
C PRO A 207 -4.56 2.72 20.75
N THR A 208 -4.91 1.45 21.00
CA THR A 208 -4.02 0.35 20.65
C THR A 208 -3.87 0.23 19.14
N LEU A 209 -2.78 -0.38 18.69
CA LEU A 209 -2.54 -0.59 17.27
C LEU A 209 -3.63 -1.47 16.62
N GLU A 210 -4.20 -2.38 17.40
CA GLU A 210 -5.33 -3.21 16.98
C GLU A 210 -6.59 -2.37 16.74
N VAL A 211 -6.90 -1.44 17.64
CA VAL A 211 -8.04 -0.52 17.50
C VAL A 211 -7.86 0.35 16.24
N LEU A 212 -6.65 0.90 16.04
CA LEU A 212 -6.34 1.68 14.83
C LEU A 212 -6.47 0.83 13.57
N HIS A 213 -5.91 -0.38 13.55
CA HIS A 213 -6.04 -1.31 12.43
C HIS A 213 -7.51 -1.60 12.10
N ASN A 214 -8.34 -1.88 13.11
CA ASN A 214 -9.75 -2.21 12.92
C ASN A 214 -10.52 -1.01 12.36
N ALA A 215 -10.26 0.20 12.86
CA ALA A 215 -10.84 1.43 12.33
C ALA A 215 -10.47 1.67 10.86
N HIS A 216 -9.20 1.45 10.49
CA HIS A 216 -8.73 1.56 9.12
C HIS A 216 -9.35 0.48 8.20
N CYS A 217 -9.46 -0.77 8.66
CA CYS A 217 -10.10 -1.84 7.91
C CYS A 217 -11.57 -1.54 7.66
N PHE A 218 -12.28 -1.05 8.68
CA PHE A 218 -13.68 -0.67 8.57
C PHE A 218 -13.87 0.47 7.55
N LYS A 219 -13.08 1.55 7.66
CA LYS A 219 -13.14 2.68 6.71
C LYS A 219 -12.82 2.22 5.28
N LYS A 220 -11.81 1.36 5.10
CA LYS A 220 -11.46 0.80 3.79
C LYS A 220 -12.60 -0.03 3.22
N ALA A 221 -13.23 -0.89 4.03
CA ALA A 221 -14.37 -1.69 3.59
C ALA A 221 -15.57 -0.82 3.20
N GLN A 222 -15.89 0.23 3.96
CA GLN A 222 -16.94 1.18 3.58
C GLN A 222 -16.68 1.83 2.22
N ASN A 223 -15.43 2.20 1.92
CA ASN A 223 -15.07 2.75 0.61
C ASN A 223 -15.24 1.70 -0.50
N ILE A 224 -14.84 0.45 -0.27
CA ILE A 224 -14.99 -0.66 -1.23
C ILE A 224 -16.47 -0.97 -1.48
N ILE A 225 -17.30 -0.95 -0.45
CA ILE A 225 -18.75 -1.19 -0.58
C ILE A 225 -19.42 -0.07 -1.38
N LYS A 226 -18.97 1.17 -1.24
CA LYS A 226 -19.51 2.32 -1.99
C LYS A 226 -19.10 2.32 -3.45
N ASP A 227 -17.92 1.79 -3.76
CA ASP A 227 -17.37 1.77 -5.11
C ASP A 227 -17.61 0.40 -5.77
N THR A 228 -18.64 0.31 -6.62
CA THR A 228 -18.97 -0.91 -7.36
C THR A 228 -17.91 -1.30 -8.39
N SER A 229 -17.01 -0.39 -8.77
CA SER A 229 -15.91 -0.67 -9.69
C SER A 229 -14.68 -1.24 -8.97
N HIS A 230 -14.63 -1.16 -7.64
CA HIS A 230 -13.50 -1.64 -6.87
C HIS A 230 -13.36 -3.17 -7.00
N PRO A 231 -12.17 -3.72 -7.27
CA PRO A 231 -11.98 -5.16 -7.52
C PRO A 231 -12.37 -6.05 -6.33
N GLY A 232 -12.30 -5.51 -5.12
CA GLY A 232 -12.76 -6.17 -3.89
C GLY A 232 -14.25 -6.01 -3.57
N HIS A 233 -15.06 -5.32 -4.37
CA HIS A 233 -16.47 -5.03 -4.08
C HIS A 233 -17.29 -6.32 -3.88
N SER A 234 -17.10 -7.30 -4.75
CA SER A 234 -17.77 -8.61 -4.70
C SER A 234 -17.44 -9.43 -3.43
N LEU A 235 -16.42 -9.06 -2.66
CA LEU A 235 -16.13 -9.70 -1.38
C LEU A 235 -17.09 -9.27 -0.26
N PHE A 236 -17.85 -8.18 -0.46
CA PHE A 236 -18.78 -7.61 0.52
C PHE A 236 -20.24 -7.83 0.11
N GLU A 237 -20.62 -9.08 -0.13
CA GLU A 237 -22.01 -9.44 -0.41
C GLU A 237 -22.85 -9.57 0.86
N LEU A 238 -24.06 -9.01 0.86
CA LEU A 238 -25.04 -9.25 1.91
C LEU A 238 -25.69 -10.64 1.76
N LEU A 239 -26.05 -11.25 2.88
CA LEU A 239 -26.95 -12.40 2.91
C LEU A 239 -28.35 -11.99 2.44
N PRO A 240 -29.22 -12.94 2.04
CA PRO A 240 -30.59 -12.64 1.58
C PRO A 240 -31.43 -11.79 2.55
N SER A 241 -31.14 -11.87 3.85
CA SER A 241 -31.80 -11.03 4.86
C SER A 241 -31.43 -9.54 4.82
N GLY A 242 -30.38 -9.16 4.07
CA GLY A 242 -29.83 -7.80 4.01
C GLY A 242 -29.13 -7.32 5.27
N ARG A 243 -29.06 -8.14 6.33
CA ARG A 243 -28.60 -7.70 7.67
C ARG A 243 -27.12 -7.93 7.93
N ARG A 244 -26.50 -8.88 7.24
CA ARG A 244 -25.12 -9.32 7.48
C ARG A 244 -24.41 -9.58 6.17
N TYR A 245 -23.13 -9.25 6.13
CA TYR A 245 -22.22 -9.63 5.07
C TYR A 245 -21.85 -11.10 5.17
N ARG A 246 -21.73 -11.75 4.01
CA ARG A 246 -21.30 -13.14 3.88
C ARG A 246 -19.86 -13.27 4.37
N ALA A 247 -19.62 -14.20 5.29
CA ALA A 247 -18.27 -14.49 5.75
C ALA A 247 -17.43 -15.11 4.61
N ILE A 248 -16.20 -14.62 4.44
CA ILE A 248 -15.26 -15.16 3.43
C ILE A 248 -14.78 -16.53 3.88
N ARG A 249 -15.02 -17.55 3.05
CA ARG A 249 -14.44 -18.89 3.22
C ARG A 249 -13.02 -18.91 2.64
N ALA A 250 -12.03 -18.69 3.49
CA ALA A 250 -10.63 -18.70 3.08
C ALA A 250 -10.03 -20.13 3.12
N ARG A 251 -9.46 -20.58 2.00
CA ARG A 251 -8.69 -21.86 1.93
C ARG A 251 -7.23 -21.71 2.35
N THR A 252 -6.74 -20.47 2.48
CA THR A 252 -5.35 -20.16 2.82
C THR A 252 -5.28 -19.17 3.96
N ASN A 253 -4.22 -19.27 4.77
CA ASN A 253 -3.94 -18.31 5.83
C ASN A 253 -3.74 -16.88 5.27
N ARG A 254 -3.22 -16.74 4.05
CA ARG A 254 -3.02 -15.43 3.41
C ARG A 254 -4.32 -14.67 3.20
N LEU A 255 -5.36 -15.32 2.67
CA LEU A 255 -6.66 -14.68 2.52
C LEU A 255 -7.36 -14.52 3.87
N LYS A 256 -7.25 -15.53 4.75
CA LYS A 256 -7.82 -15.49 6.11
C LYS A 256 -7.28 -14.33 6.94
N HIS A 257 -6.00 -14.01 6.80
CA HIS A 257 -5.30 -12.94 7.52
C HIS A 257 -5.14 -11.66 6.69
N SER A 258 -5.98 -11.46 5.67
CA SER A 258 -6.11 -10.17 4.98
C SER A 258 -7.08 -9.24 5.71
N CYS A 259 -7.20 -7.98 5.28
CA CYS A 259 -8.18 -7.06 5.87
C CYS A 259 -9.65 -7.46 5.61
N TYR A 260 -9.95 -8.21 4.55
CA TYR A 260 -11.34 -8.46 4.16
C TYR A 260 -12.13 -9.24 5.23
N PRO A 261 -11.66 -10.42 5.73
CA PRO A 261 -12.39 -11.14 6.77
C PRO A 261 -12.52 -10.35 8.06
N THR A 262 -11.48 -9.60 8.45
CA THR A 262 -11.51 -8.73 9.64
C THR A 262 -12.57 -7.64 9.51
N ALA A 263 -12.61 -6.96 8.36
CA ALA A 263 -13.59 -5.91 8.12
C ALA A 263 -15.03 -6.44 8.07
N ILE A 264 -15.26 -7.59 7.43
CA ILE A 264 -16.59 -8.25 7.39
C ILE A 264 -17.04 -8.63 8.79
N THR A 265 -16.14 -9.18 9.61
CA THR A 265 -16.43 -9.52 11.01
C THR A 265 -16.84 -8.27 11.76
N HIS A 266 -16.11 -7.16 11.60
CA HIS A 266 -16.44 -5.90 12.25
C HIS A 266 -17.78 -5.31 11.77
N LEU A 267 -18.03 -5.31 10.45
CA LEU A 267 -19.31 -4.86 9.87
C LEU A 267 -20.51 -5.66 10.41
N ASN A 268 -20.33 -6.96 10.63
CA ASN A 268 -21.37 -7.85 11.15
C ASN A 268 -21.61 -7.70 12.65
N THR A 269 -20.63 -7.22 13.42
CA THR A 269 -20.77 -6.98 14.87
C THR A 269 -21.29 -5.57 15.17
N THR A 270 -21.00 -4.58 14.32
CA THR A 270 -21.59 -3.24 14.43
C THR A 270 -23.08 -3.30 14.06
N LYS A 271 -23.98 -3.23 15.05
CA LYS A 271 -25.46 -3.36 14.92
C LYS A 271 -26.16 -2.32 14.01
N LYS A 272 -25.45 -1.53 13.22
CA LYS A 272 -26.03 -0.59 12.25
C LYS A 272 -25.68 -1.03 10.84
N CYS A 273 -26.59 -1.81 10.23
CA CYS A 273 -26.67 -1.84 8.78
C CYS A 273 -26.95 -0.40 8.33
N PRO A 274 -26.15 0.21 7.44
CA PRO A 274 -26.55 1.46 6.84
C PRO A 274 -27.76 1.15 5.95
N SER A 275 -28.95 1.51 6.42
CA SER A 275 -30.06 1.76 5.50
C SER A 275 -29.55 2.75 4.46
N ARG A 276 -30.00 2.61 3.21
CA ARG A 276 -29.50 3.34 2.02
C ARG A 276 -29.48 4.89 2.14
N HIS A 277 -29.88 5.49 3.26
CA HIS A 277 -30.07 6.94 3.45
C HIS A 277 -29.48 7.55 4.73
N SER A 278 -28.40 7.03 5.30
CA SER A 278 -27.74 7.73 6.42
C SER A 278 -26.21 7.71 6.35
N CYS A 279 -25.67 8.51 5.43
CA CYS A 279 -24.28 8.95 5.46
C CYS A 279 -24.21 10.39 5.99
N VAL A 280 -24.25 10.58 7.31
CA VAL A 280 -23.62 11.77 7.94
C VAL A 280 -23.23 11.39 9.38
N ASN A 281 -22.01 11.78 9.76
CA ASN A 281 -21.47 11.84 11.13
C ASN A 281 -21.01 10.53 11.78
N LEU A 282 -19.75 10.18 11.47
CA LEU A 282 -18.77 9.70 12.46
C LEU A 282 -17.36 9.94 11.90
N CYS A 283 -16.96 11.21 11.84
CA CYS A 283 -15.59 11.65 11.64
C CYS A 283 -15.39 12.97 12.39
N THR A 284 -15.22 12.89 13.72
CA THR A 284 -14.53 13.89 14.54
C THR A 284 -14.29 13.27 15.91
N VAL A 285 -13.04 12.89 16.20
CA VAL A 285 -12.17 13.24 17.36
C VAL A 285 -10.85 12.48 17.23
#